data_AF-A0AAD6F428-F1
#
_entry.id   AF-A0AAD6F428-F1
#
_cell.length_a   1.000
_cell.length_b   1.000
_cell.length_c   1.000
_cell.angle_alpha   90.00
_cell.angle_beta   90.00
_cell.angle_gamma   90.00
#
_symmetry.space_group_name_H-M   'P 1'
#
loop_
_entity.id
_entity.type
_entity.pdbx_description
1 polymer ?
#
loop_
_entity_poly.entity_id
_entity_poly.type
_entity_poly.pdbx_seq_one_letter_code
_entity_poly.pdbx_strand_id
1 'polypeptide(L)'
;MRNCLACGQPKSRYLGDGSSVHLFLPVETAATPFFERELEAARQRGAEWRKVAEERGKRKAAVQLPTGRLCRFCHQPLKQGPNSPHTHASFPGVPGKYIYCPSRVFSLYNAQGMEKELTWREFQQSDFYDAERDRWIADKRKT
;
A
#
# COMPACT_ATOMS: atom_id res chain seq x y z
N MET A 1 36.67 -10.82 -17.56
CA MET A 1 35.41 -10.05 -17.44
C MET A 1 35.26 -9.14 -18.65
N ARG A 2 34.06 -8.99 -19.23
CA ARG A 2 33.80 -7.98 -20.29
C ARG A 2 33.26 -6.72 -19.63
N ASN A 3 33.82 -5.56 -19.97
CA ASN A 3 33.37 -4.25 -19.48
C ASN A 3 32.51 -3.58 -20.55
N CYS A 4 31.57 -2.72 -20.12
CA CYS A 4 30.79 -1.89 -21.03
C CYS A 4 31.70 -0.84 -21.67
N LEU A 5 31.81 -0.79 -23.01
CA LEU A 5 32.65 0.19 -23.70
C LEU A 5 32.04 1.62 -23.67
N ALA A 6 30.74 1.76 -23.40
CA ALA A 6 30.06 3.06 -23.34
C ALA A 6 30.20 3.77 -21.99
N CYS A 7 30.41 3.03 -20.88
CA CYS A 7 30.51 3.61 -19.54
C CYS A 7 31.62 3.01 -18.66
N GLY A 8 32.42 2.08 -19.19
CA GLY A 8 33.52 1.41 -18.48
C GLY A 8 33.10 0.41 -17.40
N GLN A 9 31.80 0.32 -17.07
CA GLN A 9 31.32 -0.50 -15.97
C GLN A 9 31.57 -1.99 -16.22
N PRO A 10 32.13 -2.74 -15.24
CA PRO A 10 32.28 -4.18 -15.36
C PRO A 10 30.90 -4.84 -15.42
N LYS A 11 30.76 -5.93 -16.18
CA LYS A 11 29.54 -6.74 -16.18
C LYS A 11 29.30 -7.28 -14.76
N SER A 12 28.50 -6.59 -13.96
CA SER A 12 28.11 -7.06 -12.64
C SER A 12 27.22 -8.29 -12.83
N ARG A 13 27.52 -9.37 -12.10
CA ARG A 13 26.71 -10.59 -12.15
C ARG A 13 25.45 -10.46 -11.30
N TYR A 14 25.46 -9.54 -10.35
CA TYR A 14 24.37 -9.18 -9.46
C TYR A 14 24.63 -7.75 -8.99
N LEU A 15 23.78 -6.80 -9.36
CA LEU A 15 23.33 -5.66 -8.55
C LEU A 15 22.22 -4.96 -9.35
N GLY A 16 21.02 -5.04 -8.80
CA GLY A 16 19.76 -4.66 -9.43
C GLY A 16 19.54 -3.15 -9.43
N ASP A 17 20.42 -2.42 -10.07
CA ASP A 17 20.39 -0.95 -10.06
C ASP A 17 19.66 -0.42 -11.30
N GLY A 18 18.62 -1.14 -11.73
CA GLY A 18 17.57 -0.65 -12.63
C GLY A 18 17.98 0.05 -13.93
N SER A 19 19.23 -0.04 -14.40
CA SER A 19 19.73 0.80 -15.48
C SER A 19 20.50 0.04 -16.55
N SER A 20 20.06 0.34 -17.76
CA SER A 20 20.63 0.06 -19.08
C SER A 20 20.34 -1.31 -19.68
N VAL A 21 19.55 -1.26 -20.75
CA VAL A 21 19.54 -2.29 -21.79
C VAL A 21 20.97 -2.45 -22.27
N HIS A 22 21.66 -3.48 -21.81
CA HIS A 22 23.00 -3.79 -22.31
C HIS A 22 22.85 -4.49 -23.66
N LEU A 23 22.96 -3.72 -24.76
CA LEU A 23 23.07 -4.31 -26.09
C LEU A 23 24.50 -4.85 -26.27
N PHE A 24 24.65 -6.16 -26.12
CA PHE A 24 25.91 -6.86 -26.39
C PHE A 24 25.99 -7.22 -27.88
N LEU A 25 26.47 -6.28 -28.70
CA LEU A 25 26.64 -6.46 -30.13
C LEU A 25 28.13 -6.58 -30.51
N PRO A 26 28.48 -7.29 -31.60
CA PRO A 26 29.85 -7.36 -32.13
C PRO A 26 30.41 -5.98 -32.47
N VAL A 27 31.72 -5.76 -32.31
CA VAL A 27 32.36 -4.43 -32.47
C VAL A 27 32.13 -3.82 -33.86
N GLU A 28 32.04 -4.66 -34.90
CA GLU A 28 31.80 -4.26 -36.28
C GLU A 28 30.42 -3.64 -36.49
N THR A 29 29.43 -4.06 -35.68
CA THR A 29 28.06 -3.54 -35.74
C THR A 29 27.84 -2.28 -34.89
N ALA A 30 28.72 -2.04 -33.91
CA ALA A 30 28.64 -0.90 -32.99
C ALA A 30 29.11 0.42 -33.63
N ALA A 31 29.92 0.37 -34.69
CA ALA A 31 30.37 1.54 -35.45
C ALA A 31 29.42 1.91 -36.60
N THR A 32 28.25 1.27 -36.69
CA THR A 32 27.28 1.55 -37.76
C THR A 32 26.39 2.74 -37.41
N PRO A 33 25.99 3.57 -38.40
CA PRO A 33 25.04 4.65 -38.18
C PRO A 33 23.66 4.15 -37.72
N PHE A 34 23.32 2.90 -38.05
CA PHE A 34 22.12 2.24 -37.52
C PHE A 34 22.19 2.08 -36.00
N PHE A 35 23.33 1.60 -35.47
CA PHE A 35 23.49 1.40 -34.03
C PHE A 35 23.47 2.72 -33.25
N GLU A 36 24.13 3.75 -33.76
CA GLU A 36 24.09 5.09 -33.17
C GLU A 36 22.66 5.63 -33.09
N ARG A 37 21.89 5.52 -34.20
CA ARG A 37 20.47 5.90 -34.23
C ARG A 37 19.63 5.13 -33.21
N GLU A 38 19.81 3.82 -33.11
CA GLU A 38 19.06 2.99 -32.14
C GLU A 38 19.44 3.31 -30.69
N LEU A 39 20.71 3.65 -30.43
CA LEU A 39 21.18 4.09 -29.11
C LEU A 39 20.58 5.45 -28.74
N GLU A 40 20.56 6.40 -29.67
CA GLU A 40 19.91 7.70 -29.48
C GLU A 40 18.41 7.55 -29.25
N ALA A 41 17.74 6.71 -30.04
CA ALA A 41 16.32 6.41 -29.85
C ALA A 41 16.06 5.77 -28.46
N ALA A 42 16.95 4.90 -27.98
CA ALA A 42 16.86 4.34 -26.64
C ALA A 42 17.05 5.40 -25.54
N ARG A 43 18.01 6.33 -25.72
CA ARG A 43 18.21 7.47 -24.81
C ARG A 43 16.98 8.38 -24.78
N GLN A 44 16.40 8.68 -25.93
CA GLN A 44 15.17 9.49 -26.06
C GLN A 44 14.00 8.81 -25.34
N ARG A 45 13.75 7.52 -25.57
CA ARG A 45 12.72 6.76 -24.85
C ARG A 45 12.92 6.80 -23.34
N GLY A 46 14.16 6.63 -22.87
CA GLY A 46 14.49 6.74 -21.45
C GLY A 46 14.28 8.14 -20.87
N ALA A 47 14.56 9.20 -21.65
CA ALA A 47 14.31 10.57 -21.25
C ALA A 47 12.80 10.87 -21.16
N GLU A 48 12.02 10.44 -22.15
CA GLU A 48 10.56 10.59 -22.17
C GLU A 48 9.91 9.85 -20.99
N TRP A 49 10.33 8.61 -20.71
CA TRP A 49 9.81 7.85 -19.58
C TRP A 49 10.10 8.52 -18.24
N ARG A 50 11.30 9.12 -18.08
CA ARG A 50 11.65 9.90 -16.88
C ARG A 50 10.74 11.12 -16.71
N LYS A 51 10.43 11.87 -17.78
CA LYS A 51 9.49 12.99 -17.72
C LYS A 51 8.10 12.53 -17.29
N VAL A 52 7.58 11.44 -17.87
CA VAL A 52 6.27 10.87 -17.49
C VAL A 52 6.26 10.42 -16.02
N ALA A 53 7.33 9.77 -15.57
CA ALA A 53 7.46 9.34 -14.18
C ALA A 53 7.51 10.53 -13.21
N GLU A 54 8.25 11.59 -13.55
CA GLU A 54 8.31 12.83 -12.78
C GLU A 54 6.94 13.52 -12.71
N GLU A 55 6.24 13.62 -13.84
CA GLU A 55 4.91 14.23 -13.93
C GLU A 55 3.88 13.45 -13.10
N ARG A 56 3.91 12.12 -13.18
CA ARG A 56 3.13 11.24 -12.31
C ARG A 56 3.49 11.41 -10.83
N GLY A 57 4.78 11.62 -10.53
CA GLY A 57 5.27 11.93 -9.19
C GLY A 57 4.68 13.23 -8.65
N LYS A 58 4.71 14.31 -9.45
CA LYS A 58 4.12 15.62 -9.10
C LYS A 58 2.61 15.50 -8.85
N ARG A 59 1.87 14.80 -9.72
CA ARG A 59 0.42 14.53 -9.53
C ARG A 59 0.15 13.79 -8.22
N LYS A 60 0.94 12.75 -7.90
CA LYS A 60 0.80 12.00 -6.64
C LYS A 60 1.16 12.84 -5.41
N ALA A 61 2.20 13.66 -5.48
CA ALA A 61 2.63 14.51 -4.38
C ALA A 61 1.62 15.63 -4.06
N ALA A 62 0.91 16.14 -5.07
CA ALA A 62 -0.16 17.11 -4.88
C ALA A 62 -1.40 16.52 -4.17
N VAL A 63 -1.60 15.20 -4.24
CA VAL A 63 -2.67 14.52 -3.51
C VAL A 63 -2.19 14.26 -2.08
N GLN A 64 -2.69 15.03 -1.12
CA GLN A 64 -2.57 14.69 0.30
C GLN A 64 -3.44 13.47 0.60
N LEU A 65 -2.89 12.28 0.36
CA LEU A 65 -3.54 11.04 0.81
C LEU A 65 -3.53 11.02 2.35
N PRO A 66 -4.64 10.64 3.00
CA PRO A 66 -4.66 10.51 4.45
C PRO A 66 -3.54 9.56 4.90
N THR A 67 -2.60 10.09 5.68
CA THR A 67 -1.48 9.31 6.20
C THR A 67 -1.98 8.26 7.18
N GLY A 68 -1.95 6.98 6.80
CA GLY A 68 -2.26 5.85 7.68
C GLY A 68 -3.18 4.80 7.07
N ARG A 69 -3.52 3.78 7.87
CA ARG A 69 -4.51 2.76 7.48
C ARG A 69 -5.92 3.34 7.61
N LEU A 70 -6.72 3.14 6.58
CA LEU A 70 -8.15 3.45 6.60
C LEU A 70 -8.93 2.26 7.16
N CYS A 71 -10.01 2.54 7.87
CA CYS A 71 -10.95 1.50 8.27
C CYS A 71 -11.63 0.92 7.02
N ARG A 72 -11.72 -0.40 6.95
CA ARG A 72 -12.40 -1.08 5.82
C ARG A 72 -13.91 -0.79 5.77
N PHE A 73 -14.52 -0.41 6.89
CA PHE A 73 -15.97 -0.24 6.99
C PHE A 73 -16.40 1.21 6.76
N CYS A 74 -15.89 2.16 7.56
CA CYS A 74 -16.27 3.56 7.42
C CYS A 74 -15.32 4.40 6.54
N HIS A 75 -14.24 3.81 6.02
CA HIS A 75 -13.19 4.48 5.22
C HIS A 75 -12.51 5.68 5.90
N GLN A 76 -12.76 5.89 7.20
CA GLN A 76 -12.12 6.93 7.98
C GLN A 76 -10.72 6.49 8.45
N PRO A 77 -9.81 7.44 8.73
CA PRO A 77 -8.49 7.12 9.28
C PRO A 77 -8.56 6.40 10.63
N LEU A 78 -7.82 5.29 10.78
CA LEU A 78 -7.66 4.56 12.05
C LEU A 78 -6.63 5.25 12.95
N LYS A 79 -6.98 6.44 13.44
CA LYS A 79 -6.17 7.18 14.42
C LYS A 79 -6.65 6.89 15.84
N GLN A 80 -5.75 6.92 16.82
CA GLN A 80 -6.12 6.95 18.25
C GLN A 80 -6.27 8.40 18.69
N GLY A 81 -7.42 8.76 19.27
CA GLY A 81 -7.66 10.12 19.77
C GLY A 81 -9.14 10.42 20.02
N PRO A 82 -9.46 11.51 20.73
CA PRO A 82 -10.82 11.86 21.15
C PRO A 82 -11.79 12.11 19.98
N ASN A 83 -11.26 12.47 18.80
CA ASN A 83 -12.06 12.71 17.59
C ASN A 83 -12.10 11.51 16.64
N SER A 84 -11.54 10.36 17.03
CA SER A 84 -11.59 9.17 16.20
C SER A 84 -12.93 8.45 16.41
N PRO A 85 -13.63 8.07 15.33
CA PRO A 85 -14.82 7.22 15.45
C PRO A 85 -14.47 5.79 15.89
N HIS A 86 -13.18 5.46 15.97
CA HIS A 86 -12.70 4.14 16.35
C HIS A 86 -12.19 4.11 17.79
N THR A 87 -12.67 3.15 18.55
CA THR A 87 -12.11 2.87 19.88
C THR A 87 -11.22 1.64 19.80
N HIS A 88 -9.94 1.84 20.11
CA HIS A 88 -8.99 0.75 20.24
C HIS A 88 -9.07 0.22 21.67
N ALA A 89 -9.68 -0.94 21.83
CA ALA A 89 -9.91 -1.57 23.13
C ALA A 89 -9.47 -3.03 23.11
N SER A 90 -9.54 -3.69 24.27
CA SER A 90 -9.44 -5.14 24.38
C SER A 90 -10.64 -5.63 25.17
N PHE A 91 -11.18 -6.78 24.79
CA PHE A 91 -12.18 -7.43 25.63
C PHE A 91 -11.51 -7.98 26.90
N PRO A 92 -12.09 -7.79 28.09
CA PRO A 92 -11.55 -8.35 29.32
C PRO A 92 -11.35 -9.87 29.18
N GLY A 93 -10.15 -10.36 29.50
CA GLY A 93 -9.81 -11.78 29.42
C GLY A 93 -9.57 -12.35 28.02
N VAL A 94 -9.63 -11.54 26.96
CA VAL A 94 -9.37 -12.00 25.58
C VAL A 94 -8.06 -11.42 25.05
N PRO A 95 -7.10 -12.24 24.61
CA PRO A 95 -5.87 -11.74 24.01
C PRO A 95 -6.14 -11.10 22.65
N GLY A 96 -5.67 -9.86 22.48
CA GLY A 96 -5.67 -9.18 21.18
C GLY A 96 -6.21 -7.75 21.23
N LYS A 97 -5.78 -6.94 20.26
CA LYS A 97 -6.28 -5.57 20.07
C LYS A 97 -7.56 -5.63 19.25
N TYR A 98 -8.68 -5.29 19.86
CA TYR A 98 -9.95 -5.09 19.19
C TYR A 98 -10.08 -3.63 18.77
N ILE A 99 -10.55 -3.41 17.54
CA ILE A 99 -10.83 -2.07 17.03
C ILE A 99 -12.33 -1.98 16.84
N TYR A 100 -12.99 -1.24 17.73
CA TYR A 100 -14.39 -0.92 17.62
C TYR A 100 -14.61 0.10 16.51
N CYS A 101 -15.52 -0.21 15.59
CA CYS A 101 -15.99 0.68 14.54
C CYS A 101 -17.53 0.65 14.58
N PRO A 102 -18.22 1.77 14.89
CA PRO A 102 -19.68 1.82 14.99
C PRO A 102 -20.35 1.28 13.73
N SER A 103 -19.91 1.74 12.55
CA SER A 103 -20.46 1.30 11.27
C SER A 103 -20.26 -0.19 10.99
N ARG A 104 -19.16 -0.78 11.46
CA ARG A 104 -18.93 -2.24 11.34
C ARG A 104 -19.95 -3.01 12.17
N VAL A 105 -20.06 -2.66 13.45
CA VAL A 105 -20.93 -3.35 14.39
C VAL A 105 -22.39 -3.19 13.98
N PHE A 106 -22.79 -1.97 13.61
CA PHE A 106 -24.11 -1.71 13.06
C PHE A 106 -24.40 -2.56 11.82
N SER A 107 -23.47 -2.63 10.86
CA SER A 107 -23.66 -3.47 9.67
C SER A 107 -23.80 -4.97 9.98
N LEU A 108 -23.20 -5.44 11.09
CA LEU A 108 -23.29 -6.84 11.51
C LEU A 108 -24.59 -7.15 12.24
N TYR A 109 -25.07 -6.23 13.08
CA TYR A 109 -26.18 -6.46 13.99
C TYR A 109 -27.48 -5.72 13.60
N ASN A 110 -27.50 -4.97 12.49
CA ASN A 110 -28.72 -4.26 12.04
C ASN A 110 -29.90 -5.22 11.83
N ALA A 111 -29.66 -6.38 11.23
CA ALA A 111 -30.68 -7.41 11.00
C ALA A 111 -31.12 -8.12 12.29
N GLN A 112 -30.34 -7.97 13.37
CA GLN A 112 -30.59 -8.57 14.68
C GLN A 112 -31.24 -7.57 15.65
N GLY A 113 -31.69 -6.41 15.16
CA GLY A 113 -32.41 -5.41 15.95
C GLY A 113 -31.54 -4.24 16.44
N MET A 114 -30.30 -4.10 15.97
CA MET A 114 -29.51 -2.90 16.25
C MET A 114 -30.02 -1.73 15.39
N GLU A 115 -30.78 -0.82 16.00
CA GLU A 115 -31.47 0.26 15.28
C GLU A 115 -30.56 1.41 14.84
N LYS A 116 -29.46 1.63 15.56
CA LYS A 116 -28.53 2.74 15.30
C LYS A 116 -27.08 2.37 15.61
N GLU A 117 -26.16 3.14 15.06
CA GLU A 117 -24.76 3.10 15.49
C GLU A 117 -24.65 3.55 16.96
N LEU A 118 -23.99 2.74 17.79
CA LEU A 118 -23.77 3.03 19.20
C LEU A 118 -22.37 3.61 19.43
N THR A 119 -22.25 4.52 20.39
CA THR A 119 -20.93 4.92 20.92
C THR A 119 -20.28 3.75 21.65
N TRP A 120 -18.96 3.81 21.89
CA TRP A 120 -18.28 2.73 22.62
C TRP A 120 -18.89 2.45 24.00
N ARG A 121 -19.27 3.50 24.74
CA ARG A 121 -19.90 3.33 26.07
C ARG A 121 -21.27 2.68 25.99
N GLU A 122 -22.12 3.13 25.06
CA GLU A 122 -23.44 2.53 24.85
C GLU A 122 -23.31 1.08 24.38
N PHE A 123 -22.35 0.81 23.49
CA PHE A 123 -22.08 -0.53 23.01
C PHE A 123 -21.68 -1.46 24.15
N GLN A 124 -20.81 -1.04 25.07
CA GLN A 124 -20.40 -1.85 26.24
C GLN A 124 -21.56 -2.21 27.17
N GLN A 125 -22.65 -1.44 27.17
CA GLN A 125 -23.84 -1.68 27.99
C GLN A 125 -24.92 -2.47 27.23
N SER A 126 -24.71 -2.74 25.94
CA SER A 126 -25.69 -3.42 25.10
C SER A 126 -25.46 -4.93 25.07
N ASP A 127 -26.53 -5.69 24.81
CA ASP A 127 -26.46 -7.15 24.63
C ASP A 127 -25.56 -7.57 23.45
N PHE A 128 -25.36 -6.66 22.47
CA PHE A 128 -24.47 -6.89 21.35
C PHE A 128 -22.99 -6.94 21.74
N TYR A 129 -22.61 -6.44 22.92
CA TYR A 129 -21.22 -6.46 23.39
C TYR A 129 -20.70 -7.89 23.60
N ASP A 130 -21.47 -8.71 24.29
CA ASP A 130 -21.10 -10.08 24.58
C ASP A 130 -21.12 -10.93 23.30
N ALA A 131 -22.12 -10.73 22.43
CA ALA A 131 -22.17 -11.38 21.13
C ALA A 131 -20.94 -11.07 20.27
N GLU A 132 -20.52 -9.80 20.21
CA GLU A 132 -19.34 -9.37 19.45
C GLU A 132 -18.03 -9.87 20.08
N ARG A 133 -17.96 -9.92 21.41
CA ARG A 133 -16.84 -10.55 22.13
C ARG A 133 -16.70 -12.00 21.74
N ASP A 134 -17.79 -12.77 21.78
CA ASP A 134 -17.77 -14.20 21.49
C ASP A 134 -17.44 -14.47 20.01
N ARG A 135 -17.99 -13.65 19.10
CA ARG A 135 -17.61 -13.61 17.68
C ARG A 135 -16.10 -13.37 17.50
N TRP A 136 -15.55 -12.39 18.21
CA TRP A 136 -14.12 -12.06 18.14
C TRP A 136 -13.23 -13.19 18.67
N ILE A 137 -13.61 -13.83 19.79
CA ILE A 137 -12.91 -15.00 20.33
C ILE A 137 -12.93 -16.14 19.30
N ALA A 138 -14.09 -16.41 18.70
CA ALA A 138 -14.25 -17.45 17.68
C ALA A 138 -13.37 -17.18 16.44
N ASP A 139 -13.31 -15.93 15.97
CA ASP A 139 -12.41 -15.53 14.87
C ASP A 139 -10.93 -15.72 15.24
N LYS A 140 -10.54 -15.38 16.47
CA LYS A 140 -9.15 -15.54 16.93
C LYS A 140 -8.72 -16.98 17.10
N ARG A 141 -9.63 -17.90 17.38
CA ARG A 141 -9.34 -19.34 17.43
C ARG A 141 -9.19 -19.97 16.05
N LYS A 142 -9.69 -19.33 14.99
CA LYS A 142 -9.61 -19.83 13.60
C LYS A 142 -8.33 -19.41 12.87
N THR A 143 -7.56 -18.48 13.44
CA THR A 143 -6.28 -17.99 12.89
C THR A 143 -5.13 -18.66 13.60
#